data_AF-A0A380P8T3-F1
#
_entry.id   AF-A0A380P8T3-F1
#
_cell.length_a   1.000
_cell.length_b   1.000
_cell.length_c   1.000
_cell.angle_alpha   90.00
_cell.angle_beta   90.00
_cell.angle_gamma   90.00
#
_symmetry.space_group_name_H-M   'P 1'
#
loop_
_entity.id
_entity.type
_entity.pdbx_description
1 polymer ?
#
loop_
_entity_poly.entity_id
_entity_poly.type
_entity_poly.pdbx_seq_one_letter_code
_entity_poly.pdbx_strand_id
1 'polypeptide(L)'
;MFFASIICRTILGSLWNTYGNVDELPVAVVNHDQPVKYHKQTVDVGNQLVHELKQSKDLDFNFTNSKQAQRGLKDGKYYMVMTIPENFSKDATTLLDKHPRKMQLDYATSSGHSFIGGKLSESAANKIQQRVSESVTEAYTKAMFSEIKEAGDGLGKAADGSQKLADGSGKIKNGQQQLADGLSTLAQSSLTFGAGAQKLDVGLKQYVDGVGQAGQGNQAVGQGLQQMQGQLPAFNQGVSALSAGQSQLSDGLGASLNGQRQLTDGLSQAQAGQTKLHNGVQDYTDAVSQVTAGSEQVTKGLVALQDATQKGNWTLKN
;
A
#
# COMPACT_ATOMS: atom_id res chain seq x y z
N MET A 1 1.04 7.48 77.17
CA MET A 1 0.09 7.49 78.32
C MET A 1 -0.36 6.07 78.67
N PHE A 2 0.57 5.16 79.02
CA PHE A 2 0.25 3.73 79.26
C PHE A 2 0.37 3.30 80.73
N PHE A 3 0.70 4.21 81.65
CA PHE A 3 0.93 3.87 83.07
C PHE A 3 -0.28 4.10 83.99
N ALA A 4 -1.29 4.88 83.58
CA ALA A 4 -2.44 5.19 84.43
C ALA A 4 -3.55 4.10 84.44
N SER A 5 -3.57 3.18 83.47
CA SER A 5 -4.62 2.15 83.38
C SER A 5 -4.34 0.90 84.24
N ILE A 6 -3.09 0.64 84.60
CA ILE A 6 -2.68 -0.57 85.33
C ILE A 6 -2.99 -0.44 86.84
N ILE A 7 -2.77 0.74 87.44
CA ILE A 7 -2.99 0.97 88.88
C ILE A 7 -4.50 1.06 89.22
N CYS A 8 -5.34 1.46 88.27
CA CYS A 8 -6.78 1.49 88.45
C CYS A 8 -7.40 0.07 88.47
N ARG A 9 -6.82 -0.88 87.72
CA ARG A 9 -7.27 -2.29 87.68
C ARG A 9 -7.02 -3.05 88.99
N THR A 10 -5.97 -2.72 89.74
CA THR A 10 -5.61 -3.43 90.97
C THR A 10 -6.36 -2.92 92.20
N ILE A 11 -6.71 -1.63 92.26
CA ILE A 11 -7.42 -1.04 93.42
C ILE A 11 -8.94 -1.21 93.32
N LEU A 12 -9.53 -1.19 92.12
CA LEU A 12 -10.95 -1.51 91.93
C LEU A 12 -11.26 -3.02 92.06
N GLY A 13 -10.32 -3.89 91.71
CA GLY A 13 -10.47 -5.35 91.89
C GLY A 13 -10.55 -5.79 93.36
N SER A 14 -9.93 -5.03 94.26
CA SER A 14 -9.87 -5.34 95.71
C SER A 14 -11.08 -4.85 96.49
N LEU A 15 -11.68 -3.71 96.10
CA LEU A 15 -12.88 -3.18 96.76
C LEU A 15 -14.18 -3.91 96.37
N TRP A 16 -14.16 -4.71 95.29
CA TRP A 16 -15.28 -5.57 94.86
C TRP A 16 -15.24 -6.99 95.48
N ASN A 17 -14.09 -7.39 96.05
CA ASN A 17 -13.86 -8.73 96.60
C ASN A 17 -14.53 -8.97 97.98
N THR A 18 -15.25 -7.97 98.52
CA THR A 18 -15.94 -8.05 99.81
C THR A 18 -17.40 -8.53 99.71
N TYR A 19 -17.94 -8.72 98.50
CA TYR A 19 -19.33 -9.11 98.24
C TYR A 19 -19.53 -10.55 97.72
N GLY A 20 -18.50 -11.39 97.81
CA GLY A 20 -18.51 -12.78 97.33
C GLY A 20 -18.17 -12.91 95.84
N ASN A 21 -17.56 -14.04 95.48
CA ASN A 21 -17.08 -14.41 94.15
C ASN A 21 -18.20 -14.30 93.09
N VAL A 22 -18.29 -13.15 92.40
CA VAL A 22 -19.30 -12.90 91.36
C VAL A 22 -19.14 -13.87 90.17
N ASP A 23 -17.91 -14.33 89.95
CA ASP A 23 -17.51 -15.36 88.98
C ASP A 23 -18.12 -16.74 89.23
N GLU A 24 -18.59 -17.03 90.45
CA GLU A 24 -19.30 -18.28 90.79
C GLU A 24 -20.82 -18.18 90.65
N LEU A 25 -21.35 -17.02 90.24
CA LEU A 25 -22.79 -16.82 90.13
C LEU A 25 -23.34 -17.59 88.92
N PRO A 26 -24.20 -18.62 89.12
CA PRO A 26 -24.70 -19.41 88.01
C PRO A 26 -25.75 -18.61 87.23
N VAL A 27 -25.40 -18.27 85.99
CA VAL A 27 -26.25 -17.54 85.05
C VAL A 27 -26.61 -18.45 83.89
N ALA A 28 -27.90 -18.70 83.71
CA ALA A 28 -28.36 -19.45 82.55
C ALA A 28 -28.41 -18.54 81.32
N VAL A 29 -27.81 -18.96 80.21
CA VAL A 29 -27.86 -18.26 78.93
C VAL A 29 -28.67 -19.09 77.95
N VAL A 30 -29.69 -18.47 77.35
CA VAL A 30 -30.53 -19.04 76.31
C VAL A 30 -30.37 -18.20 75.05
N ASN A 31 -29.95 -18.82 73.95
CA ASN A 31 -29.83 -18.13 72.67
C ASN A 31 -30.94 -18.58 71.71
N HIS A 32 -31.83 -17.64 71.34
CA HIS A 32 -32.81 -17.83 70.27
C HIS A 32 -32.43 -17.12 68.98
N ASP A 33 -31.37 -16.32 69.00
CA ASP A 33 -30.94 -15.50 67.88
C ASP A 33 -30.69 -16.32 66.60
N GLN A 34 -31.00 -15.71 65.46
CA GLN A 34 -30.78 -16.29 64.16
C GLN A 34 -29.78 -15.46 63.36
N PRO A 35 -28.75 -16.08 62.77
CA PRO A 35 -27.82 -15.37 61.90
C PRO A 35 -28.59 -14.78 60.71
N VAL A 36 -28.32 -13.51 60.41
CA VAL A 36 -28.96 -12.79 59.31
C VAL A 36 -27.95 -12.50 58.22
N LYS A 37 -28.37 -12.56 56.96
CA LYS A 37 -27.58 -12.04 55.86
C LYS A 37 -27.79 -10.53 55.77
N TYR A 38 -26.71 -9.79 55.92
CA TYR A 38 -26.69 -8.35 55.67
C TYR A 38 -25.66 -8.06 54.58
N HIS A 39 -26.16 -7.59 53.44
CA HIS A 39 -25.41 -7.57 52.19
C HIS A 39 -24.82 -8.97 51.87
N LYS A 40 -23.50 -9.07 51.71
CA LYS A 40 -22.79 -10.32 51.37
C LYS A 40 -22.18 -11.03 52.59
N GLN A 41 -22.40 -10.50 53.81
CA GLN A 41 -21.85 -11.07 55.04
C GLN A 41 -22.96 -11.64 55.92
N THR A 42 -22.63 -12.71 56.64
CA THR A 42 -23.50 -13.28 57.68
C THR A 42 -23.19 -12.57 58.99
N VAL A 43 -24.18 -11.91 59.55
CA VAL A 43 -24.11 -11.26 60.86
C VAL A 43 -24.73 -12.21 61.87
N ASP A 44 -23.92 -12.68 62.83
CA ASP A 44 -24.28 -13.67 63.84
C ASP A 44 -23.79 -13.23 65.22
N VAL A 45 -24.35 -12.11 65.69
CA VAL A 45 -23.96 -11.45 66.94
C VAL A 45 -24.38 -12.29 68.15
N GLY A 46 -25.51 -13.01 68.10
CA GLY A 46 -25.95 -13.86 69.18
C GLY A 46 -25.01 -15.04 69.43
N ASN A 47 -24.57 -15.75 68.38
CA ASN A 47 -23.59 -16.81 68.57
C ASN A 47 -22.20 -16.26 68.91
N GLN A 48 -21.82 -15.07 68.41
CA GLN A 48 -20.59 -14.40 68.82
C GLN A 48 -20.62 -14.08 70.32
N LEU A 49 -21.71 -13.50 70.83
CA LEU A 49 -21.89 -13.21 72.25
C LEU A 49 -21.84 -14.50 73.08
N VAL A 50 -22.52 -15.57 72.65
CA VAL A 50 -22.42 -16.88 73.32
C VAL A 50 -20.98 -17.40 73.36
N HIS A 51 -20.23 -17.23 72.27
CA HIS A 51 -18.83 -17.64 72.19
C HIS A 51 -17.95 -16.85 73.17
N GLU A 52 -18.13 -15.53 73.25
CA GLU A 52 -17.42 -14.67 74.20
C GLU A 52 -17.78 -14.99 75.66
N LEU A 53 -19.06 -15.20 75.97
CA LEU A 53 -19.53 -15.56 77.31
C LEU A 53 -18.98 -16.93 77.75
N LYS A 54 -18.83 -17.90 76.84
CA LYS A 54 -18.20 -19.20 77.14
C LYS A 54 -16.74 -19.09 77.55
N GLN A 55 -16.03 -18.10 77.02
CA GLN A 55 -14.61 -17.87 77.30
C GLN A 55 -14.40 -16.94 78.50
N SER A 56 -15.43 -16.19 78.88
CA SER A 56 -15.40 -15.30 80.02
C SER A 56 -15.32 -16.09 81.33
N LYS A 57 -14.48 -15.60 82.25
CA LYS A 57 -14.41 -16.05 83.64
C LYS A 57 -15.12 -15.07 84.58
N ASP A 58 -15.95 -14.19 84.02
CA ASP A 58 -16.53 -13.08 84.76
C ASP A 58 -17.77 -13.49 85.60
N LEU A 59 -18.45 -14.57 85.21
CA LEU A 59 -19.65 -15.21 85.78
C LEU A 59 -19.65 -16.72 85.41
N ASP A 60 -20.39 -17.55 86.15
CA ASP A 60 -20.58 -18.99 85.82
C ASP A 60 -21.71 -19.19 84.79
N PHE A 61 -21.37 -19.03 83.52
CA PHE A 61 -22.34 -19.12 82.42
C PHE A 61 -22.72 -20.57 82.10
N ASN A 62 -24.01 -20.87 82.23
CA ASN A 62 -24.61 -22.16 81.96
C ASN A 62 -25.53 -22.08 80.73
N PHE A 63 -25.10 -22.65 79.61
CA PHE A 63 -25.85 -22.59 78.35
C PHE A 63 -26.92 -23.68 78.30
N THR A 64 -28.19 -23.29 78.20
CA THR A 64 -29.32 -24.23 78.25
C THR A 64 -30.51 -23.72 77.43
N ASN A 65 -31.63 -24.46 77.40
CA ASN A 65 -32.87 -24.05 76.75
C ASN A 65 -33.81 -23.32 77.72
N SER A 66 -34.77 -22.54 77.18
CA SER A 66 -35.71 -21.75 77.98
C SER A 66 -36.43 -22.53 79.07
N LYS A 67 -36.85 -23.77 78.82
CA LYS A 67 -37.59 -24.58 79.81
C LYS A 67 -36.71 -24.94 81.00
N GLN A 68 -35.47 -25.34 80.76
CA GLN A 68 -34.51 -25.67 81.82
C GLN A 68 -34.02 -24.42 82.55
N ALA A 69 -33.75 -23.33 81.82
CA ALA A 69 -33.37 -22.05 82.40
C ALA A 69 -34.43 -21.53 83.37
N GLN A 70 -35.70 -21.51 82.96
CA GLN A 70 -36.82 -21.04 83.79
C GLN A 70 -37.06 -21.92 85.01
N ARG A 71 -36.95 -23.25 84.88
CA ARG A 71 -37.04 -24.16 86.04
C ARG A 71 -35.89 -23.90 87.00
N GLY A 72 -34.65 -23.85 86.50
CA GLY A 72 -33.49 -23.56 87.33
C GLY A 72 -33.56 -22.18 88.01
N LEU A 73 -34.18 -21.18 87.39
CA LEU A 73 -34.43 -19.88 88.03
C LEU A 73 -35.43 -19.98 89.19
N LYS A 74 -36.53 -20.73 89.01
CA LYS A 74 -37.54 -20.97 90.05
C LYS A 74 -37.01 -21.81 91.20
N ASP A 75 -36.21 -22.81 90.88
CA ASP A 75 -35.62 -23.75 91.84
C ASP A 75 -34.39 -23.17 92.56
N GLY A 76 -34.01 -21.93 92.24
CA GLY A 76 -32.85 -21.24 92.84
C GLY A 76 -31.48 -21.75 92.34
N LYS A 77 -31.46 -22.65 91.36
CA LYS A 77 -30.24 -23.14 90.69
C LYS A 77 -29.54 -22.04 89.91
N TYR A 78 -30.31 -21.14 89.28
CA TYR A 78 -29.78 -19.98 88.57
C TYR A 78 -30.25 -18.71 89.26
N TYR A 79 -29.35 -17.75 89.45
CA TYR A 79 -29.70 -16.43 89.99
C TYR A 79 -30.31 -15.53 88.92
N MET A 80 -29.87 -15.72 87.67
CA MET A 80 -30.32 -14.97 86.51
C MET A 80 -30.44 -15.88 85.30
N VAL A 81 -31.48 -15.66 84.50
CA VAL A 81 -31.61 -16.18 83.15
C VAL A 81 -31.48 -15.01 82.19
N MET A 82 -30.51 -15.08 81.29
CA MET A 82 -30.39 -14.22 80.12
C MET A 82 -30.95 -14.93 78.90
N THR A 83 -31.79 -14.23 78.15
CA THR A 83 -32.31 -14.69 76.86
C THR A 83 -31.87 -13.71 75.79
N ILE A 84 -31.17 -14.24 74.77
CA ILE A 84 -30.85 -13.52 73.54
C ILE A 84 -32.03 -13.73 72.58
N PRO A 85 -32.79 -12.68 72.22
CA PRO A 85 -33.99 -12.82 71.38
C PRO A 85 -33.67 -13.22 69.93
N GLU A 86 -34.66 -13.73 69.21
CA GLU A 86 -34.52 -14.22 67.82
C GLU A 86 -34.03 -13.17 66.82
N ASN A 87 -34.35 -11.89 67.06
CA ASN A 87 -33.99 -10.79 66.17
C ASN A 87 -32.69 -10.07 66.57
N PHE A 88 -31.90 -10.61 67.51
CA PHE A 88 -30.76 -9.90 68.07
C PHE A 88 -29.70 -9.55 67.01
N SER A 89 -29.30 -10.51 66.17
CA SER A 89 -28.41 -10.28 65.01
C SER A 89 -29.05 -9.39 63.95
N LYS A 90 -30.36 -9.50 63.75
CA LYS A 90 -31.10 -8.65 62.80
C LYS A 90 -31.19 -7.20 63.25
N ASP A 91 -31.31 -6.95 64.53
CA ASP A 91 -31.34 -5.58 65.06
C ASP A 91 -29.94 -4.96 65.02
N ALA A 92 -28.88 -5.75 65.18
CA ALA A 92 -27.50 -5.31 64.98
C ALA A 92 -27.26 -4.75 63.57
N THR A 93 -27.91 -5.29 62.54
CA THR A 93 -27.74 -4.79 61.15
C THR A 93 -28.39 -3.44 60.91
N THR A 94 -29.30 -3.00 61.77
CA THR A 94 -30.05 -1.74 61.60
C THR A 94 -29.31 -0.51 62.12
N LEU A 95 -28.10 -0.66 62.68
CA LEU A 95 -27.34 0.43 63.31
C LEU A 95 -27.03 1.61 62.35
N LEU A 96 -26.93 1.34 61.05
CA LEU A 96 -26.71 2.34 60.00
C LEU A 96 -28.00 2.80 59.31
N ASP A 97 -29.14 2.21 59.68
CA ASP A 97 -30.42 2.64 59.15
C ASP A 97 -30.81 4.00 59.75
N LYS A 98 -31.67 4.74 59.04
CA LYS A 98 -32.21 6.02 59.53
C LYS A 98 -32.91 5.91 60.90
N HIS A 99 -33.36 4.71 61.27
CA HIS A 99 -34.00 4.42 62.55
C HIS A 99 -33.43 3.11 63.13
N PRO A 100 -32.31 3.16 63.87
CA PRO A 100 -31.69 1.96 64.40
C PRO A 100 -32.55 1.33 65.49
N ARG A 101 -32.68 0.00 65.44
CA ARG A 101 -33.31 -0.76 66.52
C ARG A 101 -32.29 -1.11 67.58
N LYS A 102 -32.67 -0.91 68.85
CA LYS A 102 -31.83 -1.26 69.99
C LYS A 102 -31.83 -2.78 70.13
N MET A 103 -30.66 -3.38 70.14
CA MET A 103 -30.50 -4.75 70.62
C MET A 103 -30.83 -4.80 72.10
N GLN A 104 -31.83 -5.60 72.47
CA GLN A 104 -32.24 -5.80 73.85
C GLN A 104 -31.94 -7.24 74.24
N LEU A 105 -31.38 -7.43 75.44
CA LEU A 105 -31.28 -8.73 76.08
C LEU A 105 -32.36 -8.81 77.15
N ASP A 106 -33.13 -9.87 77.11
CA ASP A 106 -34.13 -10.13 78.13
C ASP A 106 -33.46 -10.84 79.29
N TYR A 107 -33.68 -10.35 80.51
CA TYR A 107 -33.18 -11.02 81.70
C TYR A 107 -34.26 -11.15 82.76
N ALA A 108 -34.26 -12.28 83.46
CA ALA A 108 -35.12 -12.55 84.60
C ALA A 108 -34.26 -12.98 85.79
N THR A 109 -34.54 -12.43 86.97
CA THR A 109 -33.82 -12.72 88.21
C THR A 109 -34.72 -13.42 89.22
N SER A 110 -34.14 -14.29 90.04
CA SER A 110 -34.86 -14.93 91.15
C SER A 110 -34.96 -13.94 92.31
N SER A 111 -35.93 -13.03 92.24
CA SER A 111 -36.12 -11.94 93.19
C SER A 111 -36.83 -12.45 94.46
N GLY A 112 -36.07 -13.12 95.33
CA GLY A 112 -36.62 -13.76 96.53
C GLY A 112 -36.07 -13.31 97.88
N HIS A 113 -34.75 -13.18 98.08
CA HIS A 113 -34.24 -13.28 99.48
C HIS A 113 -33.16 -12.32 99.99
N SER A 114 -32.55 -11.38 99.22
CA SER A 114 -31.65 -10.35 99.81
C SER A 114 -31.24 -9.19 98.88
N PHE A 115 -31.01 -7.99 99.45
CA PHE A 115 -30.45 -6.77 98.81
C PHE A 115 -29.12 -7.02 98.07
N ILE A 116 -28.31 -7.97 98.58
CA ILE A 116 -27.02 -8.36 97.99
C ILE A 116 -27.21 -9.03 96.61
N GLY A 117 -28.25 -9.86 96.43
CA GLY A 117 -28.54 -10.53 95.16
C GLY A 117 -28.98 -9.57 94.05
N GLY A 118 -29.68 -8.48 94.40
CA GLY A 118 -30.06 -7.42 93.48
C GLY A 118 -28.85 -6.64 92.95
N LYS A 119 -27.92 -6.26 93.83
CA LYS A 119 -26.68 -5.55 93.46
C LYS A 119 -25.71 -6.43 92.67
N LEU A 120 -25.66 -7.73 92.98
CA LEU A 120 -24.86 -8.70 92.24
C LEU A 120 -25.40 -8.92 90.82
N SER A 121 -26.73 -8.99 90.67
CA SER A 121 -27.41 -9.09 89.38
C SER A 121 -27.24 -7.82 88.53
N GLU A 122 -27.25 -6.63 89.14
CA GLU A 122 -26.95 -5.35 88.48
C GLU A 122 -25.52 -5.34 87.91
N SER A 123 -24.56 -5.86 88.69
CA SER A 123 -23.15 -5.97 88.28
C SER A 123 -22.96 -6.93 87.11
N ALA A 124 -23.64 -8.08 87.15
CA ALA A 124 -23.66 -9.05 86.07
C ALA A 124 -24.26 -8.44 84.78
N ALA A 125 -25.41 -7.76 84.88
CA ALA A 125 -26.05 -7.09 83.76
C ALA A 125 -25.14 -6.02 83.12
N ASN A 126 -24.43 -5.23 83.91
CA ASN A 126 -23.47 -4.24 83.42
C ASN A 126 -22.30 -4.88 82.65
N LYS A 127 -21.73 -5.98 83.15
CA LYS A 127 -20.67 -6.72 82.43
C LYS A 127 -21.16 -7.27 81.09
N ILE A 128 -22.38 -7.80 81.08
CA ILE A 128 -23.02 -8.32 79.86
C ILE A 128 -23.28 -7.19 78.86
N GLN A 129 -23.79 -6.05 79.32
CA GLN A 129 -24.00 -4.87 78.48
C GLN A 129 -22.69 -4.37 77.86
N GLN A 130 -21.58 -4.41 78.61
CA GLN A 130 -20.26 -4.07 78.09
C GLN A 130 -19.84 -5.03 76.96
N ARG A 131 -20.01 -6.35 77.13
CA ARG A 131 -19.70 -7.34 76.09
C ARG A 131 -20.54 -7.16 74.83
N VAL A 132 -21.85 -6.96 74.98
CA VAL A 132 -22.73 -6.65 73.85
C VAL A 132 -22.22 -5.42 73.09
N SER A 133 -21.82 -4.37 73.80
CA SER A 133 -21.30 -3.15 73.18
C SER A 133 -19.97 -3.39 72.43
N GLU A 134 -19.09 -4.25 72.98
CA GLU A 134 -17.84 -4.66 72.36
C GLU A 134 -18.08 -5.47 71.07
N SER A 135 -18.91 -6.52 71.09
CA SER A 135 -19.21 -7.33 69.90
C SER A 135 -19.87 -6.51 68.79
N VAL A 136 -20.74 -5.56 69.16
CA VAL A 136 -21.42 -4.67 68.22
C VAL A 136 -20.43 -3.72 67.55
N THR A 137 -19.53 -3.13 68.34
CA THR A 137 -18.47 -2.25 67.81
C THR A 137 -17.55 -3.02 66.85
N GLU A 138 -17.24 -4.28 67.15
CA GLU A 138 -16.43 -5.14 66.29
C GLU A 138 -17.15 -5.48 64.97
N ALA A 139 -18.41 -5.92 65.03
CA ALA A 139 -19.22 -6.23 63.86
C ALA A 139 -19.36 -5.02 62.93
N TYR A 140 -19.60 -3.85 63.52
CA TYR A 140 -19.67 -2.57 62.81
C TYR A 140 -18.35 -2.22 62.11
N THR A 141 -17.24 -2.30 62.84
CA THR A 141 -15.90 -1.97 62.31
C THR A 141 -15.55 -2.88 61.13
N LYS A 142 -15.85 -4.19 61.23
CA LYS A 142 -15.68 -5.16 60.14
C LYS A 142 -16.53 -4.81 58.92
N ALA A 143 -17.79 -4.46 59.12
CA ALA A 143 -18.68 -4.05 58.03
C ALA A 143 -18.15 -2.79 57.32
N MET A 144 -17.77 -1.74 58.06
CA MET A 144 -17.20 -0.52 57.49
C MET A 144 -15.92 -0.78 56.68
N PHE A 145 -14.98 -1.57 57.20
CA PHE A 145 -13.76 -1.90 56.46
C PHE A 145 -14.04 -2.72 55.19
N SER A 146 -15.06 -3.59 55.20
CA SER A 146 -15.50 -4.30 54.01
C SER A 146 -16.03 -3.35 52.95
N GLU A 147 -16.85 -2.37 53.33
CA GLU A 147 -17.39 -1.36 52.42
C GLU A 147 -16.28 -0.47 51.83
N ILE A 148 -15.32 -0.02 52.65
CA ILE A 148 -14.16 0.74 52.18
C ILE A 148 -13.33 -0.08 51.19
N LYS A 149 -13.15 -1.38 51.45
CA LYS A 149 -12.44 -2.27 50.55
C LYS A 149 -13.20 -2.45 49.23
N GLU A 150 -14.51 -2.68 49.25
CA GLU A 150 -15.33 -2.81 48.04
C GLU A 150 -15.35 -1.51 47.22
N ALA A 151 -15.41 -0.35 47.88
CA ALA A 151 -15.25 0.95 47.23
C ALA A 151 -13.85 1.12 46.60
N GLY A 152 -12.79 0.72 47.31
CA GLY A 152 -11.41 0.72 46.81
C GLY A 152 -11.24 -0.17 45.58
N ASP A 153 -11.79 -1.39 45.60
CA ASP A 153 -11.81 -2.31 44.46
C ASP A 153 -12.59 -1.73 43.28
N GLY A 154 -13.71 -1.05 43.56
CA GLY A 154 -14.50 -0.32 42.55
C GLY A 154 -13.72 0.80 41.88
N LEU A 155 -13.01 1.62 42.67
CA LEU A 155 -12.12 2.68 42.17
C LEU A 155 -10.96 2.11 41.36
N GLY A 156 -10.36 1.00 41.79
CA GLY A 156 -9.33 0.29 41.03
C GLY A 156 -9.83 -0.16 39.66
N LYS A 157 -11.00 -0.80 39.60
CA LYS A 157 -11.64 -1.18 38.32
C LYS A 157 -11.96 0.02 37.44
N ALA A 158 -12.39 1.14 38.01
CA ALA A 158 -12.65 2.37 37.27
C ALA A 158 -11.36 2.97 36.70
N ALA A 159 -10.26 2.94 37.45
CA ALA A 159 -8.94 3.37 36.98
C ALA A 159 -8.45 2.47 35.83
N ASP A 160 -8.56 1.15 35.97
CA ASP A 160 -8.21 0.20 34.91
C ASP A 160 -9.06 0.41 33.65
N GLY A 161 -10.36 0.65 33.82
CA GLY A 161 -11.27 0.98 32.72
C GLY A 161 -10.88 2.27 32.01
N SER A 162 -10.48 3.30 32.77
CA SER A 162 -10.02 4.59 32.24
C SER A 162 -8.70 4.45 31.49
N GLN A 163 -7.77 3.64 31.99
CA GLN A 163 -6.52 3.33 31.30
C GLN A 163 -6.77 2.61 29.97
N LYS A 164 -7.66 1.59 29.96
CA LYS A 164 -8.05 0.90 28.73
C LYS A 164 -8.70 1.85 27.71
N LEU A 165 -9.50 2.81 28.16
CA LEU A 165 -10.08 3.83 27.30
C LEU A 165 -9.01 4.76 26.71
N ALA A 166 -8.04 5.19 27.52
CA ALA A 166 -6.90 6.00 27.05
C ALA A 166 -6.06 5.25 26.02
N ASP A 167 -5.73 3.98 26.28
CA ASP A 167 -5.00 3.12 25.34
C ASP A 167 -5.78 2.92 24.04
N GLY A 168 -7.10 2.69 24.14
CA GLY A 168 -8.00 2.59 23.00
C GLY A 168 -8.04 3.87 22.15
N SER A 169 -8.13 5.03 22.79
CA SER A 169 -8.06 6.33 22.14
C SER A 169 -6.72 6.54 21.42
N GLY A 170 -5.60 6.14 22.04
CA GLY A 170 -4.28 6.14 21.42
C GLY A 170 -4.21 5.27 20.16
N LYS A 171 -4.78 4.06 20.20
CA LYS A 171 -4.88 3.17 19.03
C LYS A 171 -5.72 3.77 17.92
N ILE A 172 -6.86 4.39 18.25
CA ILE A 172 -7.72 5.08 17.27
C ILE A 172 -6.96 6.23 16.60
N LYS A 173 -6.26 7.07 17.38
CA LYS A 173 -5.44 8.17 16.84
C LYS A 173 -4.37 7.65 15.89
N ASN A 174 -3.66 6.59 16.25
CA ASN A 174 -2.65 5.97 15.38
C ASN A 174 -3.28 5.41 14.10
N GLY A 175 -4.43 4.73 14.21
CA GLY A 175 -5.17 4.23 13.04
C GLY A 175 -5.65 5.36 12.12
N GLN A 176 -6.10 6.48 12.67
CA GLN A 176 -6.48 7.68 11.90
C GLN A 176 -5.28 8.27 11.16
N GLN A 177 -4.11 8.33 11.80
CA GLN A 177 -2.87 8.80 11.14
C GLN A 177 -2.48 7.88 9.98
N GLN A 178 -2.47 6.56 10.22
CA GLN A 178 -2.18 5.57 9.16
C GLN A 178 -3.17 5.67 7.99
N LEU A 179 -4.46 5.88 8.28
CA LEU A 179 -5.46 6.10 7.25
C LEU A 179 -5.20 7.39 6.46
N ALA A 180 -4.85 8.48 7.13
CA ALA A 180 -4.53 9.75 6.49
C ALA A 180 -3.29 9.63 5.58
N ASP A 181 -2.23 8.96 6.06
CA ASP A 181 -1.01 8.71 5.30
C ASP A 181 -1.28 7.81 4.08
N GLY A 182 -2.14 6.79 4.25
CA GLY A 182 -2.59 5.91 3.16
C GLY A 182 -3.41 6.66 2.10
N LEU A 183 -4.33 7.53 2.52
CA LEU A 183 -5.12 8.37 1.61
C LEU A 183 -4.26 9.39 0.86
N SER A 184 -3.28 9.99 1.53
CA SER A 184 -2.31 10.90 0.90
C SER A 184 -1.48 10.18 -0.18
N THR A 185 -1.00 8.98 0.16
CA THR A 185 -0.28 8.11 -0.79
C THR A 185 -1.16 7.76 -1.99
N LEU A 186 -2.40 7.34 -1.76
CA LEU A 186 -3.37 7.02 -2.82
C LEU A 186 -3.63 8.21 -3.75
N ALA A 187 -3.78 9.42 -3.19
CA ALA A 187 -3.97 10.64 -3.97
C ALA A 187 -2.75 10.90 -4.87
N GLN A 188 -1.54 10.81 -4.34
CA GLN A 188 -0.30 11.02 -5.09
C GLN A 188 -0.11 9.96 -6.19
N SER A 189 -0.38 8.69 -5.89
CA SER A 189 -0.36 7.60 -6.87
C SER A 189 -1.40 7.80 -7.97
N SER A 190 -2.60 8.29 -7.64
CA SER A 190 -3.66 8.57 -8.63
C SER A 190 -3.27 9.70 -9.58
N LEU A 191 -2.63 10.76 -9.08
CA LEU A 191 -2.07 11.84 -9.92
C LEU A 191 -0.96 11.31 -10.84
N THR A 192 -0.08 10.47 -10.31
CA THR A 192 1.02 9.86 -11.09
C THR A 192 0.48 8.95 -12.18
N PHE A 193 -0.54 8.15 -11.87
CA PHE A 193 -1.23 7.30 -12.83
C PHE A 193 -1.93 8.13 -13.91
N GLY A 194 -2.63 9.20 -13.54
CA GLY A 194 -3.25 10.13 -14.50
C GLY A 194 -2.24 10.76 -15.46
N ALA A 195 -1.09 11.22 -14.95
CA ALA A 195 -0.01 11.74 -15.78
C ALA A 195 0.59 10.65 -16.69
N GLY A 196 0.73 9.42 -16.19
CA GLY A 196 1.17 8.26 -16.98
C GLY A 196 0.20 7.93 -18.12
N ALA A 197 -1.10 7.95 -17.86
CA ALA A 197 -2.14 7.71 -18.86
C ALA A 197 -2.14 8.80 -19.95
N GLN A 198 -1.95 10.08 -19.58
CA GLN A 198 -1.81 11.17 -20.54
C GLN A 198 -0.56 11.01 -21.42
N LYS A 199 0.58 10.63 -20.83
CA LYS A 199 1.79 10.33 -21.61
C LYS A 199 1.58 9.18 -22.58
N LEU A 200 0.86 8.14 -22.17
CA LEU A 200 0.52 7.01 -23.03
C LEU A 200 -0.38 7.43 -24.19
N ASP A 201 -1.41 8.24 -23.94
CA ASP A 201 -2.31 8.77 -24.98
C ASP A 201 -1.55 9.61 -26.03
N VAL A 202 -0.65 10.50 -25.58
CA VAL A 202 0.23 11.27 -26.47
C VAL A 202 1.15 10.36 -27.27
N GLY A 203 1.79 9.39 -26.62
CA GLY A 203 2.66 8.42 -27.29
C GLY A 203 1.92 7.57 -28.31
N LEU A 204 0.67 7.18 -28.03
CA LEU A 204 -0.16 6.41 -28.96
C LEU A 204 -0.56 7.24 -30.18
N LYS A 205 -0.89 8.52 -30.00
CA LYS A 205 -1.14 9.44 -31.13
C LYS A 205 0.09 9.58 -32.02
N GLN A 206 1.25 9.84 -31.42
CA GLN A 206 2.52 9.92 -32.16
C GLN A 206 2.84 8.61 -32.92
N TYR A 207 2.57 7.46 -32.30
CA TYR A 207 2.73 6.17 -32.96
C TYR A 207 1.81 6.01 -34.16
N VAL A 208 0.51 6.33 -34.02
CA VAL A 208 -0.47 6.26 -35.11
C VAL A 208 -0.10 7.22 -36.24
N ASP A 209 0.31 8.44 -35.92
CA ASP A 209 0.79 9.42 -36.90
C ASP A 209 2.02 8.90 -37.65
N GLY A 210 2.99 8.32 -36.93
CA GLY A 210 4.18 7.72 -37.52
C GLY A 210 3.87 6.53 -38.44
N VAL A 211 2.91 5.67 -38.07
CA VAL A 211 2.41 4.59 -38.94
C VAL A 211 1.74 5.17 -40.18
N GLY A 212 0.96 6.25 -40.04
CA GLY A 212 0.36 6.96 -41.16
C GLY A 212 1.39 7.53 -42.14
N GLN A 213 2.44 8.17 -41.62
CA GLN A 213 3.56 8.68 -42.41
C GLN A 213 4.31 7.55 -43.15
N ALA A 214 4.57 6.43 -42.48
CA ALA A 214 5.19 5.26 -43.10
C ALA A 214 4.32 4.69 -44.24
N GLY A 215 2.99 4.65 -44.04
CA GLY A 215 2.04 4.26 -45.08
C GLY A 215 2.10 5.17 -46.32
N GLN A 216 2.13 6.49 -46.11
CA GLN A 216 2.29 7.47 -47.19
C GLN A 216 3.63 7.33 -47.91
N GLY A 217 4.72 7.12 -47.15
CA GLY A 217 6.05 6.86 -47.71
C GLY A 217 6.08 5.62 -48.60
N ASN A 218 5.47 4.52 -48.16
CA ASN A 218 5.36 3.30 -48.97
C ASN A 218 4.53 3.52 -50.25
N GLN A 219 3.46 4.32 -50.19
CA GLN A 219 2.69 4.67 -51.38
C GLN A 219 3.53 5.50 -52.37
N ALA A 220 4.29 6.48 -51.89
CA ALA A 220 5.18 7.29 -52.72
C ALA A 220 6.28 6.44 -53.39
N VAL A 221 6.89 5.51 -52.64
CA VAL A 221 7.85 4.54 -53.19
C VAL A 221 7.19 3.67 -54.27
N GLY A 222 5.98 3.16 -54.01
CA GLY A 222 5.22 2.37 -54.98
C GLY A 222 4.94 3.15 -56.28
N GLN A 223 4.54 4.41 -56.18
CA GLN A 223 4.32 5.28 -57.33
C GLN A 223 5.62 5.56 -58.10
N GLY A 224 6.72 5.84 -57.40
CA GLY A 224 8.04 6.05 -58.02
C GLY A 224 8.53 4.82 -58.78
N LEU A 225 8.32 3.62 -58.23
CA LEU A 225 8.64 2.36 -58.89
C LEU A 225 7.79 2.14 -60.15
N GLN A 226 6.48 2.43 -60.08
CA GLN A 226 5.59 2.35 -61.25
C GLN A 226 6.00 3.33 -62.35
N GLN A 227 6.36 4.56 -61.98
CA GLN A 227 6.84 5.57 -62.93
C GLN A 227 8.14 5.12 -63.60
N MET A 228 9.10 4.60 -62.83
CA MET A 228 10.35 4.06 -63.35
C MET A 228 10.10 2.89 -64.32
N GLN A 229 9.22 1.95 -63.93
CA GLN A 229 8.82 0.83 -64.79
C GLN A 229 8.18 1.31 -66.09
N GLY A 230 7.35 2.36 -66.05
CA GLY A 230 6.74 2.97 -67.23
C GLY A 230 7.74 3.65 -68.16
N GLN A 231 8.87 4.15 -67.66
CA GLN A 231 9.90 4.82 -68.45
C GLN A 231 10.94 3.85 -69.07
N LEU A 232 11.10 2.65 -68.51
CA LEU A 232 12.06 1.65 -69.01
C LEU A 232 11.89 1.29 -70.49
N PRO A 233 10.67 1.11 -71.05
CA PRO A 233 10.50 0.82 -72.46
C PRO A 233 11.02 1.93 -73.38
N ALA A 234 10.75 3.19 -73.05
CA ALA A 234 11.22 4.34 -73.81
C ALA A 234 12.74 4.48 -73.73
N PHE A 235 13.33 4.23 -72.55
CA PHE A 235 14.78 4.18 -72.39
C PHE A 235 15.42 3.09 -73.27
N ASN A 236 14.87 1.87 -73.25
CA ASN A 236 15.34 0.77 -74.09
C ASN A 236 15.20 1.09 -75.59
N GLN A 237 14.10 1.72 -76.00
CA GLN A 237 13.92 2.18 -77.38
C GLN A 237 14.96 3.23 -77.77
N GLY A 238 15.26 4.18 -76.88
CA GLY A 238 16.32 5.18 -77.10
C GLY A 238 17.70 4.55 -77.26
N VAL A 239 18.03 3.54 -76.44
CA VAL A 239 19.27 2.77 -76.56
C VAL A 239 19.33 2.01 -77.90
N SER A 240 18.25 1.35 -78.31
CA SER A 240 18.18 0.68 -79.62
C SER A 240 18.30 1.65 -80.79
N ALA A 241 17.65 2.81 -80.71
CA ALA A 241 17.74 3.85 -81.73
C ALA A 241 19.16 4.42 -81.85
N LEU A 242 19.84 4.64 -80.72
CA LEU A 242 21.24 5.07 -80.70
C LEU A 242 22.15 4.03 -81.35
N SER A 243 21.96 2.75 -81.04
CA SER A 243 22.71 1.64 -81.65
C SER A 243 22.48 1.57 -83.17
N ALA A 244 21.24 1.72 -83.62
CA ALA A 244 20.91 1.77 -85.05
C ALA A 244 21.58 2.96 -85.75
N GLY A 245 21.54 4.15 -85.13
CA GLY A 245 22.21 5.35 -85.63
C GLY A 245 23.74 5.20 -85.73
N GLN A 246 24.37 4.52 -84.76
CA GLN A 246 25.80 4.19 -84.84
C GLN A 246 26.12 3.26 -86.02
N SER A 247 25.28 2.25 -86.29
CA SER A 247 25.45 1.38 -87.45
C SER A 247 25.34 2.17 -88.76
N GLN A 248 24.30 3.01 -88.87
CA GLN A 248 24.09 3.84 -90.06
C GLN A 248 25.24 4.83 -90.30
N LEU A 249 25.80 5.42 -89.23
CA LEU A 249 26.98 6.27 -89.33
C LEU A 249 28.20 5.48 -89.81
N SER A 250 28.42 4.27 -89.29
CA SER A 250 29.49 3.37 -89.74
C SER A 250 29.35 3.04 -91.22
N ASP A 251 28.15 2.68 -91.67
CA ASP A 251 27.86 2.37 -93.07
C ASP A 251 28.08 3.59 -93.98
N GLY A 252 27.63 4.77 -93.55
CA GLY A 252 27.85 6.03 -94.27
C GLY A 252 29.33 6.42 -94.39
N LEU A 253 30.12 6.21 -93.34
CA LEU A 253 31.58 6.38 -93.39
C LEU A 253 32.22 5.39 -94.37
N GLY A 254 31.79 4.12 -94.36
CA GLY A 254 32.24 3.12 -95.32
C GLY A 254 31.93 3.50 -96.77
N ALA A 255 30.71 3.97 -97.04
CA ALA A 255 30.30 4.46 -98.35
C ALA A 255 31.12 5.69 -98.78
N SER A 256 31.36 6.64 -97.87
CA SER A 256 32.19 7.84 -98.14
C SER A 256 33.63 7.46 -98.50
N LEU A 257 34.23 6.51 -97.78
CA LEU A 257 35.57 6.00 -98.09
C LEU A 257 35.62 5.32 -99.46
N ASN A 258 34.58 4.56 -99.82
CA ASN A 258 34.49 3.94 -101.15
C ASN A 258 34.35 4.99 -102.26
N GLY A 259 33.52 6.02 -102.06
CA GLY A 259 33.40 7.15 -102.99
C GLY A 259 34.72 7.90 -103.18
N GLN A 260 35.50 8.09 -102.11
CA GLN A 260 36.85 8.68 -102.18
C GLN A 260 37.81 7.83 -103.01
N ARG A 261 37.77 6.49 -102.87
CA ARG A 261 38.56 5.58 -103.72
C ARG A 261 38.17 5.69 -105.19
N GLN A 262 36.86 5.64 -105.49
CA GLN A 262 36.36 5.78 -106.86
C GLN A 262 36.74 7.12 -107.50
N LEU A 263 36.69 8.21 -106.73
CA LEU A 263 37.13 9.53 -107.20
C LEU A 263 38.64 9.53 -107.49
N THR A 264 39.43 8.92 -106.63
CA THR A 264 40.89 8.78 -106.83
C THR A 264 41.18 7.98 -108.10
N ASP A 265 40.51 6.84 -108.29
CA ASP A 265 40.64 6.00 -109.48
C ASP A 265 40.22 6.74 -110.75
N GLY A 266 39.09 7.47 -110.70
CA GLY A 266 38.60 8.29 -111.80
C GLY A 266 39.55 9.43 -112.16
N LEU A 267 40.17 10.08 -111.16
CA LEU A 267 41.19 11.09 -111.38
C LEU A 267 42.44 10.50 -112.05
N SER A 268 42.89 9.32 -111.61
CA SER A 268 43.99 8.60 -112.27
C SER A 268 43.66 8.23 -113.71
N GLN A 269 42.43 7.79 -114.00
CA GLN A 269 41.97 7.52 -115.37
C GLN A 269 41.91 8.79 -116.22
N ALA A 270 41.40 9.89 -115.68
CA ALA A 270 41.35 11.18 -116.36
C ALA A 270 42.76 11.70 -116.69
N GLN A 271 43.69 11.58 -115.74
CA GLN A 271 45.10 11.91 -115.96
C GLN A 271 45.72 11.04 -117.07
N ALA A 272 45.46 9.73 -117.08
CA ALA A 272 45.92 8.85 -118.14
C ALA A 272 45.31 9.22 -119.52
N GLY A 273 44.03 9.61 -119.55
CA GLY A 273 43.34 10.11 -120.74
C GLY A 273 43.92 11.42 -121.25
N GLN A 274 44.25 12.36 -120.36
CA GLN A 274 44.95 13.59 -120.70
C GLN A 274 46.31 13.32 -121.33
N THR A 275 47.11 12.39 -120.77
CA THR A 275 48.39 11.99 -121.36
C THR A 275 48.20 11.41 -122.77
N LYS A 276 47.19 10.54 -122.97
CA LYS A 276 46.87 10.00 -124.30
C LYS A 276 46.46 11.10 -125.29
N LEU A 277 45.63 12.05 -124.86
CA LEU A 277 45.21 13.18 -125.70
C LEU A 277 46.40 14.06 -126.07
N HIS A 278 47.26 14.38 -125.11
CA HIS A 278 48.48 15.16 -125.33
C HIS A 278 49.37 14.48 -126.39
N ASN A 279 49.63 13.18 -126.23
CA ASN A 279 50.39 12.40 -127.21
C ASN A 279 49.71 12.40 -128.59
N GLY A 280 48.39 12.19 -128.66
CA GLY A 280 47.67 12.21 -129.94
C GLY A 280 47.66 13.57 -130.64
N VAL A 281 47.64 14.68 -129.88
CA VAL A 281 47.81 16.03 -130.43
C VAL A 281 49.23 16.25 -130.96
N GLN A 282 50.23 15.71 -130.26
CA GLN A 282 51.62 15.73 -130.73
C GLN A 282 51.76 14.93 -132.03
N ASP A 283 51.27 13.68 -132.06
CA ASP A 283 51.27 12.83 -133.26
C ASP A 283 50.55 13.51 -134.45
N TYR A 284 49.41 14.16 -134.19
CA TYR A 284 48.69 14.94 -135.21
C TYR A 284 49.53 16.11 -135.75
N THR A 285 50.20 16.85 -134.86
CA THR A 285 51.06 17.99 -135.24
C THR A 285 52.26 17.52 -136.07
N ASP A 286 52.84 16.38 -135.70
CA ASP A 286 53.93 15.76 -136.45
C ASP A 286 53.45 15.31 -137.84
N ALA A 287 52.27 14.69 -137.94
CA ALA A 287 51.68 14.28 -139.21
C ALA A 287 51.36 15.48 -140.12
N VAL A 288 50.81 16.58 -139.58
CA VAL A 288 50.57 17.82 -140.35
C VAL A 288 51.89 18.41 -140.86
N SER A 289 52.94 18.38 -140.04
CA SER A 289 54.28 18.83 -140.45
C SER A 289 54.84 17.97 -141.60
N GLN A 290 54.66 16.64 -141.53
CA GLN A 290 55.04 15.73 -142.62
C GLN A 290 54.24 15.98 -143.90
N VAL A 291 52.93 16.20 -143.82
CA VAL A 291 52.09 16.53 -144.99
C VAL A 291 52.55 17.84 -145.62
N THR A 292 52.86 18.85 -144.79
CA THR A 292 53.37 20.14 -145.27
C THR A 292 54.69 19.95 -146.02
N ALA A 293 55.65 19.23 -145.43
CA ALA A 293 56.92 18.90 -146.08
C ALA A 293 56.74 18.10 -147.38
N GLY A 294 55.81 17.13 -147.40
CA GLY A 294 55.45 16.37 -148.59
C GLY A 294 54.84 17.27 -149.68
N SER A 295 53.99 18.23 -149.32
CA SER A 295 53.42 19.20 -150.25
C SER A 295 54.49 20.11 -150.86
N GLU A 296 55.49 20.52 -150.06
CA GLU A 296 56.64 21.27 -150.56
C GLU A 296 57.46 20.43 -151.54
N GLN A 297 57.65 19.14 -151.26
CA GLN A 297 58.32 18.22 -152.19
C GLN A 297 57.54 18.05 -153.49
N VAL A 298 56.21 17.90 -153.43
CA VAL A 298 55.35 17.83 -154.62
C VAL A 298 55.44 19.13 -155.42
N THR A 299 55.41 20.28 -154.76
CA THR A 299 55.57 21.59 -155.39
C THR A 299 56.93 21.72 -156.07
N LYS A 300 58.02 21.34 -155.38
CA LYS A 300 59.37 21.28 -155.97
C LYS A 300 59.42 20.32 -157.17
N GLY A 301 58.77 19.17 -157.09
CA GLY A 301 58.67 18.19 -158.19
C GLY A 301 57.88 18.73 -159.40
N LEU A 302 56.77 19.43 -159.15
CA LEU A 302 55.99 20.11 -160.19
C LEU A 302 56.78 21.23 -160.88
N VAL A 303 57.52 22.04 -160.12
CA VAL A 303 58.43 23.05 -160.68
C VAL A 303 59.52 22.38 -161.52
N ALA A 304 60.14 21.30 -161.02
CA ALA A 304 61.14 20.56 -161.78
C ALA A 304 60.57 19.93 -163.07
N LEU A 305 59.33 19.44 -163.04
CA LEU A 305 58.62 18.92 -164.23
C LEU A 305 58.27 20.03 -165.22
N GLN A 306 57.85 21.20 -164.73
CA GLN A 306 57.62 22.39 -165.55
C GLN A 306 58.93 22.84 -166.23
N ASP A 307 60.05 22.87 -165.51
CA ASP A 307 61.37 23.16 -166.07
C ASP A 307 61.80 22.10 -167.12
N ALA A 308 61.52 20.82 -166.87
CA ALA A 308 61.81 19.74 -167.81
C ALA A 308 60.97 19.82 -169.09
N THR A 309 59.69 20.16 -168.99
CA THR A 309 58.79 20.35 -170.14
C THR A 309 59.13 21.60 -170.95
N GLN A 310 59.59 22.68 -170.30
CA GLN A 310 60.15 23.83 -171.02
C GLN A 310 61.44 23.47 -171.77
N LYS A 311 62.33 22.66 -171.20
CA LYS A 311 63.54 22.16 -171.90
C LYS A 311 63.23 21.21 -173.05
N GLY A 312 62.19 20.37 -172.94
CA GLY A 312 61.78 19.44 -173.99
C GLY A 312 61.11 20.09 -175.20
N ASN A 313 60.56 21.30 -175.07
CA ASN A 313 59.87 21.98 -176.16
C ASN A 313 60.82 22.68 -177.16
N TRP A 314 62.12 22.77 -176.85
CA TRP A 314 63.14 23.33 -177.75
C TRP A 314 63.74 22.32 -178.72
N THR A 315 63.54 21.01 -178.53
CA THR A 315 64.18 19.97 -179.37
C THR A 315 63.29 19.44 -180.50
N LEU A 316 62.05 19.91 -180.65
CA LEU A 316 61.12 19.44 -181.70
C LEU A 316 60.82 20.46 -182.81
N LYS A 317 61.60 21.55 -182.93
CA LYS A 317 61.59 22.39 -184.14
C LYS A 317 63.02 22.67 -184.63
N ASN A 318 63.32 22.00 -185.75
CA ASN A 318 64.46 22.10 -186.67
C ASN A 318 65.70 21.25 -186.35
#